data_AF-A0A5C7GP81-F1
#
_entry.id   AF-A0A5C7GP81-F1
#
_cell.length_a   1.000
_cell.length_b   1.000
_cell.length_c   1.000
_cell.angle_alpha   90.00
_cell.angle_beta   90.00
_cell.angle_gamma   90.00
#
_symmetry.space_group_name_H-M   'P 1'
#
loop_
_entity.id
_entity.type
_entity.pdbx_description
1 polymer ?
#
loop_
_entity_poly.entity_id
_entity_poly.type
_entity_poly.pdbx_seq_one_letter_code
_entity_poly.pdbx_strand_id
1 'polypeptide(L)'
;MQAVMASDFVIAQFRFLTDLLLVHGYWSYLRICKVMDVSASLSKKYPEIYKEGMRIVFFTWRVVAIWAFFSVLQSLVLYHFMAISSSSAQNSSGKIFGIWDVSTMAFTCVENVYFVIYVLMSTLYFYFTLLFVPVVALLGDFIYQGVQRWFSPYNYQIVQEIHKHEPGDGRTQMLEMEIGNQLTPEEARSLAIAQLPREISKHTGFAFDSPGYESFFASQLGIYAPQKAWDVARRASMRSKPKIGKKN
;
A
#
# COMPACT_ATOMS: atom_id res chain seq x y z
N MET A 1 30.90 -3.15 4.29
CA MET A 1 29.85 -4.03 4.85
C MET A 1 29.26 -3.53 6.15
N GLN A 2 29.94 -2.65 6.92
CA GLN A 2 29.42 -2.14 8.20
C GLN A 2 28.01 -1.54 8.12
N ALA A 3 27.69 -0.76 7.07
CA ALA A 3 26.36 -0.20 6.87
C ALA A 3 25.26 -1.25 6.60
N VAL A 4 25.63 -2.38 5.96
CA VAL A 4 24.70 -3.47 5.62
C VAL A 4 24.29 -4.26 6.86
N MET A 5 25.20 -4.40 7.84
CA MET A 5 24.92 -5.11 9.08
C MET A 5 24.12 -4.29 10.09
N ALA A 6 24.04 -2.96 9.89
CA ALA A 6 23.31 -2.03 10.75
C ALA A 6 22.00 -1.52 10.10
N SER A 7 21.62 -2.02 8.93
CA SER A 7 20.43 -1.60 8.18
C SER A 7 19.27 -2.59 8.33
N ASP A 8 18.05 -2.09 8.47
CA ASP A 8 16.83 -2.92 8.55
C ASP A 8 16.55 -3.70 7.25
N PHE A 9 16.96 -3.15 6.10
CA PHE A 9 16.80 -3.77 4.79
C PHE A 9 18.12 -3.76 4.02
N VAL A 10 18.45 -4.90 3.42
CA VAL A 10 19.63 -5.08 2.56
C VAL A 10 19.19 -5.26 1.12
N ILE A 11 19.62 -4.35 0.25
CA ILE A 11 19.35 -4.41 -1.20
C ILE A 11 20.65 -4.47 -1.98
N ALA A 12 20.69 -5.29 -3.04
CA ALA A 12 21.90 -5.48 -3.85
C ALA A 12 22.21 -4.30 -4.79
N GLN A 13 21.18 -3.58 -5.25
CA GLN A 13 21.30 -2.44 -6.17
C GLN A 13 20.26 -1.38 -5.82
N PHE A 14 20.60 -0.09 -6.01
CA PHE A 14 19.70 1.03 -5.71
C PHE A 14 18.39 0.98 -6.51
N ARG A 15 18.37 0.37 -7.71
CA ARG A 15 17.16 0.22 -8.52
C ARG A 15 16.01 -0.49 -7.77
N PHE A 16 16.33 -1.44 -6.89
CA PHE A 16 15.34 -2.19 -6.12
C PHE A 16 14.69 -1.36 -4.99
N LEU A 17 15.28 -0.22 -4.62
CA LEU A 17 14.70 0.67 -3.61
C LEU A 17 13.32 1.16 -4.03
N THR A 18 13.12 1.43 -5.32
CA THR A 18 11.84 1.90 -5.87
C THR A 18 10.72 0.90 -5.63
N ASP A 19 11.00 -0.38 -5.88
CA ASP A 19 10.03 -1.47 -5.72
C ASP A 19 9.79 -1.80 -4.25
N LEU A 20 10.84 -1.75 -3.43
CA LEU A 20 10.72 -1.92 -1.98
C LEU A 20 9.85 -0.82 -1.36
N LEU A 21 10.04 0.43 -1.76
CA LEU A 21 9.39 1.57 -1.14
C LEU A 21 7.96 1.78 -1.66
N LEU A 22 7.76 1.78 -2.99
CA LEU A 22 6.45 2.06 -3.59
C LEU A 22 5.50 0.87 -3.60
N VAL A 23 6.00 -0.37 -3.68
CA VAL A 23 5.12 -1.56 -3.63
C VAL A 23 5.03 -2.07 -2.20
N HIS A 24 6.15 -2.50 -1.63
CA HIS A 24 6.13 -3.18 -0.32
C HIS A 24 5.84 -2.20 0.82
N GLY A 25 6.47 -1.02 0.83
CA GLY A 25 6.23 0.01 1.83
C GLY A 25 4.79 0.49 1.81
N TYR A 26 4.22 0.72 0.62
CA TYR A 26 2.83 1.11 0.45
C TYR A 26 1.86 0.01 0.90
N TRP A 27 2.06 -1.24 0.50
CA TRP A 27 1.21 -2.36 0.89
C TRP A 27 1.28 -2.65 2.39
N SER A 28 2.45 -2.56 3.01
CA SER A 28 2.62 -2.69 4.45
C SER A 28 1.83 -1.61 5.19
N TYR A 29 2.00 -0.35 4.78
CA TYR A 29 1.28 0.77 5.37
C TYR A 29 -0.24 0.67 5.19
N LEU A 30 -0.69 0.32 3.98
CA LEU A 30 -2.10 0.10 3.72
C LEU A 30 -2.65 -1.02 4.59
N ARG A 31 -2.07 -2.21 4.62
CA ARG A 31 -2.59 -3.33 5.43
C ARG A 31 -2.73 -2.98 6.91
N ILE A 32 -1.82 -2.16 7.45
CA ILE A 32 -1.89 -1.70 8.84
C ILE A 32 -3.02 -0.66 9.04
N CYS A 33 -3.23 0.25 8.09
CA CYS A 33 -4.21 1.34 8.23
C CYS A 33 -5.63 0.97 7.75
N LYS A 34 -5.73 0.18 6.69
CA LYS A 34 -6.96 -0.17 5.98
C LYS A 34 -6.70 -1.37 5.06
N VAL A 35 -7.35 -2.51 5.30
CA VAL A 35 -7.21 -3.73 4.46
C VAL A 35 -7.69 -3.46 3.04
N MET A 36 -6.81 -2.92 2.22
CA MET A 36 -7.09 -2.49 0.85
C MET A 36 -5.95 -2.94 -0.05
N ASP A 37 -6.32 -3.65 -1.11
CA ASP A 37 -5.38 -4.14 -2.09
C ASP A 37 -5.42 -3.25 -3.33
N VAL A 38 -4.28 -2.62 -3.63
CA VAL A 38 -4.03 -1.87 -4.87
C VAL A 38 -2.95 -2.61 -5.63
N SER A 39 -3.14 -2.86 -6.93
CA SER A 39 -2.14 -3.56 -7.75
C SER A 39 -0.77 -2.87 -7.69
N ALA A 40 0.31 -3.65 -7.67
CA ALA A 40 1.68 -3.17 -7.52
C ALA A 40 2.10 -2.25 -8.69
N SER A 41 1.63 -2.57 -9.89
CA SER A 41 1.81 -1.78 -11.12
C SER A 41 1.20 -0.38 -11.01
N LEU A 42 0.00 -0.29 -10.45
CA LEU A 42 -0.74 0.96 -10.27
C LEU A 42 -0.04 1.89 -9.29
N SER A 43 0.54 1.33 -8.22
CA SER A 43 1.37 2.09 -7.27
C SER A 43 2.62 2.68 -7.94
N LYS A 44 3.27 1.92 -8.84
CA LYS A 44 4.42 2.42 -9.62
C LYS A 44 4.02 3.48 -10.64
N LYS A 45 2.86 3.33 -11.30
CA LYS A 45 2.32 4.27 -12.29
C LYS A 45 1.91 5.61 -11.64
N TYR A 46 1.39 5.56 -10.41
CA TYR A 46 0.94 6.73 -9.66
C TYR A 46 1.67 6.88 -8.31
N PRO A 47 2.93 7.38 -8.31
CA PRO A 47 3.69 7.58 -7.07
C PRO A 47 3.05 8.60 -6.12
N GLU A 48 2.10 9.40 -6.62
CA GLU A 48 1.34 10.35 -5.79
C GLU A 48 0.47 9.65 -4.74
N ILE A 49 0.01 8.42 -5.00
CA ILE A 49 -0.75 7.63 -4.03
C ILE A 49 0.09 7.34 -2.78
N TYR A 50 1.40 7.16 -2.96
CA TYR A 50 2.33 6.97 -1.85
C TYR A 50 2.48 8.23 -0.97
N LYS A 51 2.37 9.44 -1.55
CA LYS A 51 2.48 10.70 -0.80
C LYS A 51 1.38 10.86 0.25
N GLU A 52 0.21 10.26 0.01
CA GLU A 52 -0.91 10.25 0.98
C GLU A 52 -0.57 9.44 2.25
N GLY A 53 0.17 8.34 2.11
CA GLY A 53 0.63 7.54 3.25
C GLY A 53 1.62 8.29 4.13
N MET A 54 2.57 9.03 3.52
CA MET A 54 3.50 9.89 4.26
C MET A 54 2.83 11.05 4.98
N ARG A 55 1.72 11.57 4.44
CA ARG A 55 0.96 12.66 5.07
C ARG A 55 0.07 12.18 6.23
N ILE A 56 0.08 10.88 6.56
CA ILE A 56 -0.66 10.29 7.69
C ILE A 56 -2.17 10.60 7.59
N VAL A 57 -2.69 10.70 6.36
CA VAL A 57 -4.09 11.12 6.13
C VAL A 57 -5.08 10.10 6.71
N PHE A 58 -4.67 8.83 6.80
CA PHE A 58 -5.47 7.75 7.35
C PHE A 58 -5.52 7.74 8.89
N PHE A 59 -4.43 8.18 9.55
CA PHE A 59 -4.29 8.14 11.01
C PHE A 59 -4.26 9.55 11.59
N THR A 60 -5.30 10.33 11.31
CA THR A 60 -5.50 11.61 12.01
C THR A 60 -6.33 11.38 13.27
N TRP A 61 -6.02 12.09 14.35
CA TRP A 61 -6.81 12.04 15.59
C TRP A 61 -8.29 12.33 15.38
N ARG A 62 -8.63 13.11 14.34
CA ARG A 62 -10.02 13.36 13.92
C ARG A 62 -10.71 12.08 13.45
N VAL A 63 -10.05 11.29 12.61
CA VAL A 63 -10.57 10.00 12.13
C VAL A 63 -10.73 9.04 13.31
N VAL A 64 -9.73 8.96 14.20
CA VAL A 64 -9.81 8.14 15.42
C VAL A 64 -10.99 8.56 16.31
N ALA A 65 -11.21 9.85 16.51
CA ALA A 65 -12.34 10.36 17.28
C ALA A 65 -13.70 10.03 16.64
N ILE A 66 -13.79 10.10 15.31
CA ILE A 66 -15.00 9.71 14.56
C ILE A 66 -15.29 8.21 14.74
N TRP A 67 -14.29 7.35 14.59
CA TRP A 67 -14.45 5.91 14.82
C TRP A 67 -14.79 5.58 16.27
N ALA A 68 -14.17 6.26 17.24
CA ALA A 68 -14.51 6.11 18.65
C ALA A 68 -15.97 6.53 18.93
N PHE A 69 -16.43 7.62 18.32
CA PHE A 69 -17.81 8.06 18.42
C PHE A 69 -18.78 7.04 17.80
N PHE A 70 -18.49 6.50 16.61
CA PHE A 70 -19.30 5.44 16.00
C PHE A 70 -19.33 4.17 16.86
N SER A 71 -18.22 3.80 17.50
CA SER A 71 -18.16 2.66 18.43
C SER A 71 -19.08 2.89 19.65
N VAL A 72 -19.08 4.09 20.23
CA VAL A 72 -19.99 4.45 21.33
C VAL A 72 -21.44 4.38 20.86
N LEU A 73 -21.77 4.95 19.69
CA LEU A 73 -23.12 4.86 19.13
C LEU A 73 -23.56 3.42 18.90
N GLN A 74 -22.71 2.57 18.33
CA GLN A 74 -23.01 1.16 18.11
C GLN A 74 -23.24 0.41 19.42
N SER A 75 -22.42 0.66 20.44
CA SER A 75 -22.63 0.06 21.77
C SER A 75 -23.94 0.49 22.42
N LEU A 76 -24.34 1.76 22.23
CA LEU A 76 -25.57 2.31 22.78
C LEU A 76 -26.79 1.73 22.07
N VAL A 77 -26.72 1.54 20.74
CA VAL A 77 -27.77 0.83 19.97
C VAL A 77 -27.93 -0.61 20.47
N LEU A 78 -26.84 -1.33 20.68
CA LEU A 78 -26.88 -2.70 21.21
C LEU A 78 -27.47 -2.76 22.63
N TYR A 79 -27.10 -1.81 23.49
CA TYR A 79 -27.61 -1.71 24.85
C TYR A 79 -29.12 -1.44 24.87
N HIS A 80 -29.60 -0.43 24.15
CA HIS A 80 -31.03 -0.11 24.10
C HIS A 80 -31.84 -1.22 23.45
N PHE A 81 -31.29 -1.86 22.42
CA PHE A 81 -31.92 -3.02 21.80
C PHE A 81 -32.10 -4.17 22.80
N MET A 82 -31.05 -4.50 23.56
CA MET A 82 -31.10 -5.55 24.59
C MET A 82 -32.06 -5.18 25.72
N ALA A 83 -32.10 -3.91 26.15
CA ALA A 83 -33.02 -3.44 27.18
C ALA A 83 -34.50 -3.54 26.75
N ILE A 84 -34.83 -3.14 25.52
CA ILE A 84 -36.20 -3.24 24.97
C ILE A 84 -36.61 -4.72 24.81
N SER A 85 -35.70 -5.54 24.28
CA SER A 85 -35.94 -6.98 24.11
C SER A 85 -36.15 -7.69 25.46
N SER A 86 -35.38 -7.33 26.48
CA SER A 86 -35.54 -7.83 27.86
C SER A 86 -36.88 -7.42 28.48
N SER A 87 -37.33 -6.17 28.28
CA SER A 87 -38.62 -5.72 28.81
C SER A 87 -39.83 -6.42 28.17
N SER A 88 -39.65 -6.96 26.97
CA SER A 88 -40.68 -7.68 26.21
C SER A 88 -40.62 -9.20 26.41
N ALA A 89 -39.53 -9.72 27.01
CA ALA A 89 -39.34 -11.14 27.22
C ALA A 89 -40.13 -11.60 28.46
N GLN A 90 -41.14 -12.43 28.25
CA GLN A 90 -41.94 -13.04 29.31
C GLN A 90 -41.74 -14.55 29.30
N ASN A 91 -41.59 -15.13 30.49
CA ASN A 91 -41.55 -16.58 30.64
C ASN A 91 -42.96 -17.18 30.42
N SER A 92 -43.09 -18.49 30.23
CA SER A 92 -44.40 -19.17 30.06
C SER A 92 -45.40 -18.94 31.20
N SER A 93 -44.92 -18.47 32.36
CA SER A 93 -45.71 -18.04 33.52
C SER A 93 -46.05 -16.53 33.56
N GLY A 94 -45.80 -15.78 32.48
CA GLY A 94 -46.12 -14.35 32.36
C GLY A 94 -45.22 -13.40 33.16
N LYS A 95 -44.16 -13.90 33.81
CA LYS A 95 -43.18 -13.06 34.53
C LYS A 95 -42.15 -12.49 33.56
N ILE A 96 -41.88 -11.19 33.72
CA ILE A 96 -40.83 -10.45 32.99
C ILE A 96 -39.47 -10.86 33.56
N PHE A 97 -38.49 -11.13 32.69
CA PHE A 97 -37.12 -11.44 33.10
C PHE A 97 -36.43 -10.22 33.72
N GLY A 98 -35.81 -10.39 34.88
CA GLY A 98 -35.08 -9.32 35.57
C GLY A 98 -33.71 -9.02 34.94
N ILE A 99 -33.15 -7.84 35.24
CA ILE A 99 -31.82 -7.43 34.73
C ILE A 99 -30.70 -8.44 35.09
N TRP A 100 -30.84 -9.09 36.27
CA TRP A 100 -29.93 -10.12 36.78
C TRP A 100 -30.09 -11.46 36.06
N ASP A 101 -31.30 -11.80 35.59
CA ASP A 101 -31.58 -13.02 34.80
C ASP A 101 -30.99 -12.90 33.40
N VAL A 102 -31.07 -11.71 32.80
CA VAL A 102 -30.50 -11.43 31.47
C VAL A 102 -28.97 -11.42 31.51
N SER A 103 -28.39 -10.88 32.59
CA SER A 103 -26.94 -10.84 32.80
C SER A 103 -26.37 -12.23 33.09
N THR A 104 -27.07 -13.07 33.85
CA THR A 104 -26.70 -14.48 34.07
C THR A 104 -26.90 -15.31 32.81
N MET A 105 -27.90 -15.04 31.97
CA MET A 105 -27.98 -15.64 30.63
C MET A 105 -26.80 -15.23 29.74
N ALA A 106 -26.41 -13.96 29.73
CA ALA A 106 -25.24 -13.50 28.97
C ALA A 106 -23.92 -14.14 29.46
N PHE A 107 -23.76 -14.32 30.78
CA PHE A 107 -22.57 -14.92 31.38
C PHE A 107 -22.53 -16.45 31.22
N THR A 108 -23.66 -17.14 31.38
CA THR A 108 -23.77 -18.60 31.17
C THR A 108 -23.70 -18.98 29.69
N CYS A 109 -24.04 -18.08 28.76
CA CYS A 109 -23.74 -18.25 27.34
C CYS A 109 -22.24 -18.42 27.07
N VAL A 110 -21.35 -17.87 27.90
CA VAL A 110 -19.90 -18.00 27.72
C VAL A 110 -19.40 -19.39 28.17
N GLU A 111 -20.02 -19.99 29.19
CA GLU A 111 -19.63 -21.32 29.72
C GLU A 111 -20.41 -22.49 29.11
N ASN A 112 -21.66 -22.30 28.70
CA ASN A 112 -22.55 -23.35 28.13
C ASN A 112 -23.34 -22.84 26.92
N VAL A 113 -22.62 -22.38 25.89
CA VAL A 113 -23.14 -21.88 24.59
C VAL A 113 -24.15 -22.85 23.95
N TYR A 114 -23.91 -24.16 24.08
CA TYR A 114 -24.59 -25.19 23.29
C TYR A 114 -26.08 -25.34 23.58
N PHE A 115 -26.56 -25.11 24.81
CA PHE A 115 -27.98 -25.29 25.12
C PHE A 115 -28.79 -24.01 24.87
N VAL A 116 -28.17 -22.85 25.08
CA VAL A 116 -28.83 -21.54 24.91
C VAL A 116 -29.10 -21.25 23.44
N ILE A 117 -28.19 -21.63 22.54
CA ILE A 117 -28.38 -21.43 21.09
C ILE A 117 -29.61 -22.17 20.56
N TYR A 118 -29.90 -23.39 21.02
CA TYR A 118 -31.10 -24.13 20.59
C TYR A 118 -32.40 -23.45 21.04
N VAL A 119 -32.43 -22.91 22.25
CA VAL A 119 -33.58 -22.15 22.77
C VAL A 119 -33.75 -20.85 21.98
N LEU A 120 -32.67 -20.11 21.72
CA LEU A 120 -32.71 -18.87 20.93
C LEU A 120 -33.14 -19.13 19.48
N MET A 121 -32.59 -20.15 18.81
CA MET A 121 -32.96 -20.53 17.43
C MET A 121 -34.43 -20.95 17.30
N SER A 122 -35.07 -21.42 18.37
CA SER A 122 -36.50 -21.75 18.35
C SER A 122 -37.42 -20.51 18.33
N THR A 123 -36.88 -19.32 18.53
CA THR A 123 -37.65 -18.08 18.70
C THR A 123 -37.56 -17.19 17.46
N LEU A 124 -38.69 -16.71 16.93
CA LEU A 124 -38.71 -15.83 15.75
C LEU A 124 -37.95 -14.51 15.97
N TYR A 125 -37.98 -13.98 17.21
CA TYR A 125 -37.26 -12.76 17.57
C TYR A 125 -35.76 -12.87 17.33
N PHE A 126 -35.15 -14.05 17.52
CA PHE A 126 -33.72 -14.28 17.30
C PHE A 126 -33.29 -14.03 15.85
N TYR A 127 -34.10 -14.44 14.88
CA TYR A 127 -33.79 -14.21 13.46
C TYR A 127 -33.95 -12.73 13.08
N PHE A 128 -34.95 -12.04 13.64
CA PHE A 128 -35.11 -10.60 13.44
C PHE A 128 -33.98 -9.80 14.09
N THR A 129 -33.56 -10.15 15.30
CA THR A 129 -32.45 -9.49 15.98
C THR A 129 -31.14 -9.68 15.21
N LEU A 130 -30.87 -10.89 14.73
CA LEU A 130 -29.67 -11.25 13.97
C LEU A 130 -29.56 -10.48 12.65
N LEU A 131 -30.69 -10.17 12.00
CA LEU A 131 -30.71 -9.40 10.75
C LEU A 131 -30.74 -7.88 11.00
N PHE A 132 -31.61 -7.40 11.89
CA PHE A 132 -31.89 -5.98 12.04
C PHE A 132 -30.79 -5.24 12.80
N VAL A 133 -30.17 -5.89 13.80
CA VAL A 133 -29.12 -5.27 14.61
C VAL A 133 -27.87 -4.92 13.80
N PRO A 134 -27.29 -5.83 12.98
CA PRO A 134 -26.17 -5.48 12.12
C PRO A 134 -26.53 -4.44 11.07
N VAL A 135 -27.75 -4.50 10.50
CA VAL A 135 -28.19 -3.53 9.49
C VAL A 135 -28.26 -2.12 10.08
N VAL A 136 -28.88 -1.95 11.25
CA VAL A 136 -28.99 -0.63 11.90
C VAL A 136 -27.62 -0.13 12.37
N ALA A 137 -26.79 -1.01 12.94
CA ALA A 137 -25.44 -0.66 13.39
C ALA A 137 -24.54 -0.20 12.23
N LEU A 138 -24.56 -0.92 11.11
CA LEU A 138 -23.70 -0.66 9.95
C LEU A 138 -24.24 0.46 9.04
N LEU A 139 -25.53 0.78 9.12
CA LEU A 139 -26.14 1.82 8.27
C LEU A 139 -25.51 3.20 8.52
N GLY A 140 -25.17 3.53 9.77
CA GLY A 140 -24.47 4.76 10.11
C GLY A 140 -23.09 4.85 9.46
N ASP A 141 -22.30 3.78 9.59
CA ASP A 141 -20.97 3.68 8.99
C ASP A 141 -21.04 3.71 7.46
N PHE A 142 -22.02 3.02 6.87
CA PHE A 142 -22.25 2.98 5.44
C PHE A 142 -22.59 4.36 4.88
N ILE A 143 -23.48 5.10 5.54
CA ILE A 143 -23.82 6.48 5.13
C ILE A 143 -22.59 7.38 5.25
N TYR A 144 -21.84 7.30 6.35
CA TYR A 144 -20.63 8.09 6.52
C TYR A 144 -19.62 7.84 5.39
N GLN A 145 -19.34 6.57 5.08
CA GLN A 145 -18.43 6.20 4.00
C GLN A 145 -18.97 6.59 2.61
N GLY A 146 -20.28 6.49 2.39
CA GLY A 146 -20.94 6.89 1.15
C GLY A 146 -20.86 8.40 0.91
N VAL A 147 -21.25 9.19 1.91
CA VAL A 147 -21.17 10.66 1.88
C VAL A 147 -19.72 11.11 1.71
N GLN A 148 -18.79 10.52 2.46
CA GLN A 148 -17.38 10.83 2.34
C GLN A 148 -16.86 10.55 0.91
N ARG A 149 -17.22 9.42 0.31
CA ARG A 149 -16.82 9.06 -1.05
C ARG A 149 -17.38 10.00 -2.10
N TRP A 150 -18.59 10.51 -1.92
CA TRP A 150 -19.22 11.42 -2.88
C TRP A 150 -18.70 12.85 -2.80
N PHE A 151 -18.51 13.40 -1.60
CA PHE A 151 -18.10 14.80 -1.44
C PHE A 151 -16.58 15.00 -1.37
N SER A 152 -15.83 14.02 -0.88
CA SER A 152 -14.37 14.11 -0.73
C SER A 152 -13.71 12.75 -0.94
N PRO A 153 -13.72 12.22 -2.18
CA PRO A 153 -13.08 10.94 -2.49
C PRO A 153 -11.57 11.01 -2.25
N TYR A 154 -11.00 9.91 -1.78
CA TYR A 154 -9.55 9.79 -1.64
C TYR A 154 -8.88 9.54 -3.01
N ASN A 155 -7.63 9.97 -3.17
CA ASN A 155 -6.86 9.81 -4.41
C ASN A 155 -6.80 8.37 -4.91
N TYR A 156 -6.65 7.39 -4.01
CA TYR A 156 -6.64 5.98 -4.41
C TYR A 156 -8.00 5.51 -4.98
N GLN A 157 -9.13 6.04 -4.49
CA GLN A 157 -10.47 5.68 -4.97
C GLN A 157 -10.67 6.20 -6.39
N ILE A 158 -10.18 7.42 -6.65
CA ILE A 158 -10.24 8.04 -7.99
C ILE A 158 -9.42 7.19 -8.97
N VAL A 159 -8.20 6.80 -8.60
CA VAL A 159 -7.34 5.98 -9.46
C VAL A 159 -7.95 4.61 -9.73
N GLN A 160 -8.59 4.00 -8.73
CA GLN A 160 -9.32 2.74 -8.89
C GLN A 160 -10.51 2.88 -9.85
N GLU A 161 -11.30 3.94 -9.75
CA GLU A 161 -12.42 4.18 -10.68
C GLU A 161 -11.94 4.42 -12.12
N ILE A 162 -10.82 5.13 -12.30
CA ILE A 162 -10.22 5.34 -13.63
C ILE A 162 -9.82 4.00 -14.28
N HIS A 163 -9.22 3.09 -13.51
CA HIS A 163 -8.70 1.82 -14.04
C HIS A 163 -9.73 0.67 -14.00
N LYS A 164 -10.94 0.91 -13.46
CA LYS A 164 -12.00 -0.11 -13.32
C LYS A 164 -12.40 -0.77 -14.65
N HIS A 165 -12.29 -0.03 -15.74
CA HIS A 165 -12.72 -0.46 -17.08
C HIS A 165 -11.56 -0.86 -18.00
N GLU A 166 -10.31 -0.82 -17.52
CA GLU A 166 -9.17 -1.30 -18.30
C GLU A 166 -9.13 -2.85 -18.26
N PRO A 167 -9.25 -3.54 -19.41
CA PRO A 167 -9.38 -5.01 -19.47
C PRO A 167 -8.07 -5.78 -19.19
N GLY A 168 -7.22 -5.33 -18.26
CA GLY A 168 -5.82 -5.78 -18.17
C GLY A 168 -5.24 -6.18 -16.81
N ASP A 169 -5.94 -6.04 -15.68
CA ASP A 169 -5.23 -5.98 -14.39
C ASP A 169 -4.97 -7.33 -13.70
N GLY A 170 -5.65 -8.42 -14.12
CA GLY A 170 -5.46 -9.74 -13.49
C GLY A 170 -4.53 -10.70 -14.23
N ARG A 171 -4.58 -10.72 -15.57
CA ARG A 171 -3.87 -11.73 -16.41
C ARG A 171 -2.82 -11.11 -17.33
N THR A 172 -3.03 -9.90 -17.81
CA THR A 172 -2.10 -9.20 -18.71
C THR A 172 -0.91 -8.60 -17.95
N GLN A 173 -1.07 -8.28 -16.66
CA GLN A 173 0.04 -7.85 -15.80
C GLN A 173 0.91 -8.98 -15.27
N MET A 174 0.36 -10.19 -15.10
CA MET A 174 1.22 -11.38 -14.94
C MET A 174 2.11 -11.54 -16.17
N LEU A 175 1.55 -11.34 -17.37
CA LEU A 175 2.32 -11.37 -18.63
C LEU A 175 3.34 -10.24 -18.71
N GLU A 176 3.09 -9.04 -18.20
CA GLU A 176 4.07 -7.94 -18.19
C GLU A 176 5.21 -8.17 -17.16
N MET A 177 4.87 -8.76 -16.01
CA MET A 177 5.84 -9.26 -15.03
C MET A 177 6.64 -10.45 -15.58
N GLU A 178 6.01 -11.30 -16.41
CA GLU A 178 6.65 -12.36 -17.19
C GLU A 178 7.56 -11.78 -18.27
N ILE A 179 7.14 -10.75 -19.01
CA ILE A 179 7.95 -10.08 -20.03
C ILE A 179 9.16 -9.39 -19.38
N GLY A 180 9.00 -8.82 -18.18
CA GLY A 180 10.12 -8.34 -17.35
C GLY A 180 11.11 -9.44 -16.93
N ASN A 181 10.65 -10.69 -16.83
CA ASN A 181 11.48 -11.88 -16.61
C ASN A 181 12.07 -12.46 -17.91
N GLN A 182 11.58 -12.07 -19.09
CA GLN A 182 12.04 -12.56 -20.40
C GLN A 182 13.05 -11.63 -21.08
N LEU A 183 13.19 -10.37 -20.63
CA LEU A 183 14.26 -9.50 -21.12
C LEU A 183 15.57 -9.86 -20.40
N THR A 184 16.62 -10.05 -21.20
CA THR A 184 17.97 -10.14 -20.64
C THR A 184 18.28 -8.85 -19.86
N PRO A 185 19.06 -8.92 -18.76
CA PRO A 185 19.37 -7.74 -17.94
C PRO A 185 20.04 -6.60 -18.73
N GLU A 186 20.65 -6.92 -19.88
CA GLU A 186 21.22 -5.95 -20.81
C GLU A 186 20.16 -5.23 -21.67
N GLU A 187 19.12 -5.93 -22.14
CA GLU A 187 18.02 -5.33 -22.91
C GLU A 187 17.14 -4.42 -22.05
N ALA A 188 16.87 -4.83 -20.81
CA ALA A 188 16.18 -3.97 -19.86
C ALA A 188 16.97 -2.68 -19.57
N ARG A 189 18.31 -2.79 -19.54
CA ARG A 189 19.21 -1.64 -19.35
C ARG A 189 19.25 -0.74 -20.59
N SER A 190 19.31 -1.32 -21.79
CA SER A 190 19.36 -0.56 -23.04
C SER A 190 18.04 0.19 -23.31
N LEU A 191 16.89 -0.44 -23.03
CA LEU A 191 15.57 0.21 -23.08
C LEU A 191 15.45 1.34 -22.06
N ALA A 192 15.89 1.11 -20.82
CA ALA A 192 15.90 2.15 -19.79
C ALA A 192 16.78 3.34 -20.22
N ILE A 193 17.95 3.08 -20.81
CA ILE A 193 18.83 4.13 -21.37
C ILE A 193 18.17 4.85 -22.55
N ALA A 194 17.44 4.14 -23.41
CA ALA A 194 16.73 4.73 -24.54
C ALA A 194 15.56 5.62 -24.11
N GLN A 195 14.95 5.34 -22.95
CA GLN A 195 13.90 6.14 -22.34
C GLN A 195 14.42 7.34 -21.54
N LEU A 196 15.73 7.44 -21.28
CA LEU A 196 16.27 8.59 -20.56
C LEU A 196 16.05 9.87 -21.39
N PRO A 197 15.60 10.96 -20.74
CA PRO A 197 15.49 12.24 -21.42
C PRO A 197 16.86 12.61 -21.99
N ARG A 198 16.92 12.79 -23.32
CA ARG A 198 18.15 13.24 -23.98
C ARG A 198 18.58 14.56 -23.34
N GLU A 199 19.83 14.62 -22.94
CA GLU A 199 20.43 15.72 -22.20
C GLU A 199 20.22 17.06 -22.94
N ILE A 200 19.47 18.00 -22.36
CA ILE A 200 19.24 19.37 -22.88
C ILE A 200 20.19 20.38 -22.22
N SER A 201 21.15 19.89 -21.43
CA SER A 201 22.01 20.75 -20.61
C SER A 201 23.13 21.38 -21.45
N LYS A 202 23.29 22.71 -21.33
CA LYS A 202 24.43 23.47 -21.89
C LYS A 202 25.75 23.19 -21.14
N HIS A 203 25.69 22.56 -19.97
CA HIS A 203 26.86 22.25 -19.15
C HIS A 203 27.46 20.91 -19.59
N THR A 204 28.78 20.83 -19.70
CA THR A 204 29.53 19.68 -20.25
C THR A 204 29.54 18.43 -19.37
N GLY A 205 28.83 18.44 -18.23
CA GLY A 205 28.82 17.33 -17.27
C GLY A 205 30.19 17.01 -16.68
N PHE A 206 31.16 17.93 -16.75
CA PHE A 206 32.52 17.70 -16.28
C PHE A 206 32.56 17.72 -14.75
N ALA A 207 32.66 16.55 -14.13
CA ALA A 207 33.00 16.40 -12.72
C ALA A 207 34.48 15.99 -12.63
N PHE A 208 35.29 16.84 -12.00
CA PHE A 208 36.67 16.47 -11.66
C PHE A 208 36.64 15.72 -10.33
N ASP A 209 36.66 14.40 -10.40
CA ASP A 209 36.95 13.58 -9.23
C ASP A 209 38.47 13.50 -9.12
N SER A 210 39.05 14.14 -8.11
CA SER A 210 40.49 14.08 -7.88
C SER A 210 40.88 12.61 -7.71
N PRO A 211 41.81 12.05 -8.50
CA PRO A 211 42.04 10.62 -8.47
C PRO A 211 42.57 10.18 -7.11
N GLY A 212 41.76 9.46 -6.33
CA GLY A 212 42.26 8.65 -5.24
C GLY A 212 43.17 7.57 -5.82
N TYR A 213 44.45 7.58 -5.44
CA TYR A 213 45.47 6.56 -5.78
C TYR A 213 45.64 6.16 -7.26
N GLU A 214 45.13 6.93 -8.23
CA GLU A 214 45.55 6.87 -9.64
C GLU A 214 46.57 7.99 -9.88
N SER A 215 47.68 7.93 -9.14
CA SER A 215 48.70 8.96 -9.18
C SER A 215 49.71 8.69 -10.31
N PHE A 216 50.30 9.77 -10.81
CA PHE A 216 51.42 9.77 -11.75
C PHE A 216 52.53 8.77 -11.36
N PHE A 217 52.70 8.51 -10.06
CA PHE A 217 53.64 7.55 -9.49
C PHE A 217 53.30 6.07 -9.78
N ALA A 218 52.01 5.69 -9.80
CA ALA A 218 51.60 4.34 -10.20
C ALA A 218 51.90 4.06 -11.67
N SER A 219 51.80 5.09 -12.53
CA SER A 219 52.19 5.00 -13.94
C SER A 219 53.71 4.86 -14.13
N GLN A 220 54.53 5.53 -13.30
CA GLN A 220 55.98 5.36 -13.30
C GLN A 220 56.40 3.94 -12.87
N LEU A 221 55.60 3.29 -12.03
CA LEU A 221 55.78 1.90 -11.61
C LEU A 221 55.22 0.87 -12.61
N GLY A 222 54.70 1.32 -13.75
CA GLY A 222 54.15 0.44 -14.80
C GLY A 222 52.83 -0.25 -14.44
N ILE A 223 52.19 0.15 -13.35
CA ILE A 223 50.91 -0.41 -12.90
C ILE A 223 49.78 0.44 -13.50
N TYR A 224 49.20 -0.05 -14.59
CA TYR A 224 48.07 0.61 -15.24
C TYR A 224 46.76 0.19 -14.59
N ALA A 225 45.96 1.15 -14.15
CA ALA A 225 44.60 0.90 -13.70
C ALA A 225 43.73 0.43 -14.89
N PRO A 226 42.77 -0.49 -14.66
CA PRO A 226 41.84 -0.92 -15.69
C PRO A 226 41.02 0.28 -16.19
N GLN A 227 40.82 0.35 -17.51
CA GLN A 227 40.10 1.45 -18.15
C GLN A 227 38.67 1.56 -17.60
N LYS A 228 38.27 2.73 -17.10
CA LYS A 228 36.92 2.97 -16.62
C LYS A 228 35.94 2.94 -17.80
N ALA A 229 34.80 2.26 -17.63
CA ALA A 229 33.83 2.05 -18.71
C ALA A 229 33.31 3.37 -19.33
N TRP A 230 33.25 4.45 -18.56
CA TRP A 230 32.83 5.77 -19.03
C TRP A 230 33.90 6.48 -19.89
N ASP A 231 35.19 6.18 -19.71
CA ASP A 231 36.27 6.68 -20.59
C ASP A 231 36.25 6.04 -21.98
N VAL A 232 35.83 4.77 -22.04
CA VAL A 232 35.63 4.05 -23.32
C VAL A 232 34.42 4.62 -24.06
N ALA A 233 33.29 4.80 -23.36
CA ALA A 233 32.09 5.41 -23.93
C ALA A 233 32.35 6.84 -24.43
N ARG A 234 33.16 7.63 -23.72
CA ARG A 234 33.58 8.99 -24.12
C ARG A 234 34.46 9.00 -25.37
N ARG A 235 35.44 8.10 -25.47
CA ARG A 235 36.26 7.98 -26.70
C ARG A 235 35.42 7.53 -27.90
N ALA A 236 34.44 6.67 -27.66
CA ALA A 236 33.50 6.24 -28.69
C ALA A 236 32.53 7.36 -29.12
N SER A 237 32.16 8.28 -28.22
CA SER A 237 31.26 9.40 -28.53
C SER A 237 31.98 10.60 -29.17
N MET A 238 33.29 10.70 -29.03
CA MET A 238 34.11 11.73 -29.70
C MET A 238 34.17 11.45 -31.20
N ARG A 239 33.36 12.17 -31.99
CA ARG A 239 33.46 12.16 -33.45
C ARG A 239 34.88 12.56 -33.87
N SER A 240 35.56 11.70 -34.64
CA SER A 240 36.78 12.09 -35.32
C SER A 240 36.45 13.22 -36.30
N LYS A 241 37.02 14.40 -36.07
CA LYS A 241 36.88 15.53 -37.00
C LYS A 241 37.61 15.12 -38.29
N PRO A 242 36.95 15.05 -39.46
CA PRO A 242 37.63 14.68 -40.68
C PRO A 242 38.74 15.71 -40.94
N LYS A 243 39.98 15.23 -41.10
CA LYS A 243 41.11 16.07 -41.48
C LYS A 243 40.83 16.59 -42.89
N ILE A 244 40.38 17.84 -42.98
CA ILE A 244 40.30 18.56 -44.25
C ILE A 244 41.74 18.69 -44.77
N GLY A 245 42.05 17.94 -45.82
CA GLY A 245 43.34 18.05 -46.50
C GLY A 245 43.52 19.47 -47.01
N LYS A 246 44.56 20.16 -46.55
CA LYS A 246 45.05 21.37 -47.21
C LYS A 246 45.49 20.95 -48.61
N LYS A 247 44.75 21.37 -49.64
CA LYS A 247 45.27 21.41 -51.00
C LYS A 247 46.31 22.54 -51.04
N ASN A 248 47.54 22.15 -51.37
CA ASN A 248 48.63 23.06 -51.72
C ASN A 248 48.30 23.79 -53.02
#